data_AF-A0A534SP64-F1
#
_entry.id   AF-A0A534SP64-F1
#
_cell.length_a   1.000
_cell.length_b   1.000
_cell.length_c   1.000
_cell.angle_alpha   90.00
_cell.angle_beta   90.00
_cell.angle_gamma   90.00
#
_symmetry.space_group_name_H-M   'P 1'
#
loop_
_entity.id
_entity.type
_entity.pdbx_description
1 polymer ?
#
loop_
_entity_poly.entity_id
_entity_poly.type
_entity_poly.pdbx_seq_one_letter_code
_entity_poly.pdbx_strand_id
1 'polypeptide(L)'
;MIIDRETFTELAVHLKLASDAVLTTARHLAVLSNGDAGPDEHWAGTLDSLMSMNTEITVMERILRALMEANREEESSLSVPDKKSEPLPS
;
A
#
# COMPACT_ATOMS: atom_id res chain seq x y z
N MET A 1 -4.79 8.37 -13.14
CA MET A 1 -3.79 7.48 -12.52
C MET A 1 -3.64 6.25 -13.38
N ILE A 2 -2.50 6.12 -14.05
CA ILE A 2 -2.08 4.92 -14.77
C ILE A 2 -1.20 4.13 -13.79
N ILE A 3 -1.42 2.82 -13.72
CA ILE A 3 -0.65 1.88 -12.92
C ILE A 3 -0.22 0.75 -13.87
N ASP A 4 1.05 0.40 -13.86
CA ASP A 4 1.52 -0.75 -14.62
C ASP A 4 1.11 -2.05 -13.92
N ARG A 5 1.17 -3.15 -14.67
CA ARG A 5 0.73 -4.46 -14.19
C ARG A 5 1.56 -4.98 -13.01
N GLU A 6 2.84 -4.68 -12.98
CA GLU A 6 3.75 -5.15 -11.93
C GLU A 6 3.41 -4.46 -10.62
N THR A 7 3.33 -3.13 -10.62
CA THR A 7 2.97 -2.35 -9.43
C THR A 7 1.56 -2.70 -8.91
N PHE A 8 0.60 -2.94 -9.81
CA PHE A 8 -0.73 -3.41 -9.41
C PHE A 8 -0.69 -4.79 -8.74
N THR A 9 0.12 -5.70 -9.28
CA THR A 9 0.28 -7.05 -8.73
C THR A 9 0.94 -7.01 -7.36
N GLU A 10 1.95 -6.17 -7.18
CA GLU A 10 2.63 -5.95 -5.90
C GLU A 10 1.65 -5.43 -4.83
N LEU A 11 0.86 -4.41 -5.16
CA LEU A 11 -0.23 -3.91 -4.31
C LEU A 11 -1.22 -5.01 -3.90
N ALA A 12 -1.63 -5.85 -4.85
CA ALA A 12 -2.56 -6.95 -4.58
C ALA A 12 -1.96 -8.02 -3.65
N VAL A 13 -0.65 -8.28 -3.74
CA VAL A 13 0.06 -9.19 -2.83
C VAL A 13 0.06 -8.64 -1.42
N HIS A 14 0.45 -7.39 -1.22
CA HIS A 14 0.46 -6.76 0.11
C HIS A 14 -0.95 -6.68 0.71
N LEU A 15 -1.97 -6.39 -0.10
CA LEU A 15 -3.37 -6.40 0.35
C LEU A 15 -3.81 -7.77 0.85
N LYS A 16 -3.43 -8.84 0.13
CA LYS A 16 -3.71 -10.21 0.55
C LYS A 16 -3.02 -10.52 1.89
N LEU A 17 -1.72 -10.23 2.00
CA LEU A 17 -0.94 -10.49 3.20
C LEU A 17 -1.50 -9.73 4.42
N ALA A 18 -1.86 -8.46 4.25
CA ALA A 18 -2.52 -7.67 5.28
C ALA A 18 -3.84 -8.31 5.73
N SER A 19 -4.65 -8.80 4.78
CA SER A 19 -5.93 -9.46 5.07
C SER A 19 -5.74 -10.78 5.83
N ASP A 20 -4.74 -11.57 5.45
CA ASP A 20 -4.40 -12.82 6.14
C ASP A 20 -3.91 -12.56 7.58
N ALA A 21 -3.13 -11.49 7.78
CA ALA A 21 -2.69 -11.05 9.11
C ALA A 21 -3.86 -10.57 9.99
N VAL A 22 -4.83 -9.84 9.43
CA VAL A 22 -6.08 -9.46 10.12
C VAL A 22 -6.84 -10.71 10.57
N LEU A 23 -7.03 -11.66 9.66
CA LEU A 23 -7.78 -12.89 9.96
C LEU A 23 -7.10 -13.70 11.07
N THR A 24 -5.77 -13.79 11.03
CA THR A 24 -4.96 -14.46 12.05
C THR A 24 -5.11 -13.78 13.41
N THR A 25 -4.99 -12.44 13.43
CA THR A 25 -5.20 -11.63 14.64
C THR A 25 -6.59 -11.86 15.23
N ALA A 26 -7.64 -11.83 14.39
CA ALA A 26 -9.01 -12.05 14.85
C ALA A 26 -9.20 -13.44 15.47
N ARG A 27 -8.55 -14.47 14.93
CA ARG A 27 -8.56 -15.82 15.50
C ARG A 27 -7.86 -15.86 16.86
N HIS A 28 -6.69 -15.24 17.00
CA HIS A 28 -5.99 -15.17 18.29
C HIS A 28 -6.82 -14.44 19.35
N LEU A 29 -7.42 -13.30 18.99
CA LEU A 29 -8.30 -12.55 19.89
C LEU A 29 -9.55 -13.34 20.29
N ALA A 30 -10.14 -14.12 19.39
CA ALA A 30 -11.28 -14.98 19.71
C ALA A 30 -10.93 -16.06 20.74
N VAL A 31 -9.72 -16.64 20.67
CA VAL A 31 -9.23 -17.59 21.68
C VAL A 31 -9.08 -16.91 23.04
N LEU A 32 -8.40 -15.77 23.07
CA LEU A 32 -8.17 -14.99 24.30
C LEU A 32 -9.47 -14.50 24.95
N SER A 33 -10.47 -14.12 24.14
CA SER A 33 -11.77 -13.65 24.61
C SER A 33 -12.61 -14.72 25.32
N ASN A 34 -12.34 -16.01 25.11
CA ASN A 34 -13.10 -17.10 25.70
C ASN A 34 -12.68 -17.42 27.15
N GLY A 35 -11.85 -16.57 27.78
CA GLY A 35 -11.37 -16.76 29.15
C GLY A 35 -10.22 -17.76 29.26
N ASP A 36 -9.84 -18.40 28.15
CA ASP A 36 -8.57 -19.08 28.00
C ASP A 36 -7.51 -18.03 27.65
N ALA A 37 -7.18 -17.20 28.65
CA ALA A 37 -5.94 -16.44 28.64
C ALA A 37 -4.81 -17.47 28.77
N GLY A 38 -4.56 -18.19 27.68
CA GLY A 38 -3.47 -19.13 27.56
C GLY A 38 -2.13 -18.44 27.82
N PRO A 39 -1.01 -19.18 27.72
CA PRO A 39 0.32 -18.64 27.98
C PRO A 39 0.57 -17.33 27.22
N ASP A 40 1.39 -16.43 27.77
CA ASP A 40 1.73 -15.09 27.23
C ASP A 40 2.09 -15.10 25.73
N GLU A 41 2.54 -16.25 25.23
CA GLU A 41 2.77 -16.60 23.82
C GLU A 41 1.56 -16.28 22.90
N HIS A 42 0.33 -16.37 23.38
CA HIS A 42 -0.88 -16.00 22.61
C HIS A 42 -1.01 -14.49 22.39
N TRP A 43 -0.60 -13.68 23.37
CA TRP A 43 -0.55 -12.22 23.22
C TRP A 43 0.59 -11.80 22.32
N ALA A 44 1.76 -12.44 22.44
CA ALA A 44 2.89 -12.23 21.55
C ALA A 44 2.51 -12.51 20.09
N GLY A 45 1.88 -13.67 19.81
CA GLY A 45 1.43 -14.02 18.46
C GLY A 45 0.34 -13.10 17.90
N THR A 46 -0.51 -12.53 18.77
CA THR A 46 -1.48 -11.50 18.37
C THR A 46 -0.78 -10.21 17.95
N LEU A 47 0.19 -9.76 18.75
CA LEU A 47 0.97 -8.55 18.47
C LEU A 47 1.81 -8.68 17.20
N ASP A 48 2.44 -9.84 16.99
CA ASP A 48 3.21 -10.14 15.78
C ASP A 48 2.33 -10.08 14.53
N SER A 49 1.11 -10.62 14.61
CA SER A 49 0.14 -10.57 13.51
C SER A 49 -0.29 -9.14 13.20
N LEU A 50 -0.49 -8.29 14.22
CA LEU A 50 -0.78 -6.87 14.04
C LEU A 50 0.40 -6.10 13.43
N MET A 51 1.64 -6.40 13.84
CA MET A 51 2.85 -5.79 13.28
C MET A 51 3.05 -6.20 11.82
N SER A 52 2.75 -7.45 11.47
CA SER A 52 2.74 -7.92 10.09
C SER A 52 1.74 -7.12 9.26
N MET A 53 0.48 -7.01 9.71
CA MET A 53 -0.53 -6.18 9.03
C MET A 53 -0.06 -4.73 8.83
N ASN A 54 0.51 -4.11 9.87
CA ASN A 54 1.00 -2.73 9.80
C ASN A 54 2.14 -2.58 8.76
N THR A 55 3.03 -3.56 8.69
CA THR A 55 4.11 -3.60 7.71
C THR A 55 3.56 -3.62 6.29
N GLU A 56 2.59 -4.50 6.02
CA GLU A 56 1.97 -4.59 4.69
C GLU A 56 1.25 -3.28 4.30
N ILE A 57 0.53 -2.66 5.24
CA ILE A 57 -0.13 -1.36 5.02
C ILE A 57 0.89 -0.26 4.71
N THR A 58 2.02 -0.23 5.44
CA THR A 58 3.10 0.73 5.21
C THR A 58 3.71 0.57 3.82
N VAL A 59 3.89 -0.66 3.35
CA VAL A 59 4.40 -0.91 2.00
C VAL A 59 3.39 -0.46 0.94
N MET A 60 2.11 -0.80 1.10
CA MET A 60 1.06 -0.32 0.20
C MET A 60 1.01 1.21 0.11
N GLU A 61 1.14 1.91 1.24
CA GLU A 61 1.19 3.39 1.28
C GLU A 61 2.36 3.94 0.47
N ARG A 62 3.55 3.35 0.62
CA ARG A 62 4.74 3.78 -0.12
C ARG A 62 4.57 3.57 -1.62
N ILE A 63 4.01 2.44 -2.04
CA ILE A 63 3.72 2.15 -3.45
C ILE A 63 2.74 3.19 -4.00
N LEU A 64 1.63 3.45 -3.29
CA LEU A 64 0.64 4.44 -3.72
C LEU A 64 1.22 5.85 -3.80
N ARG A 65 2.08 6.25 -2.86
CA ARG A 65 2.77 7.55 -2.88
C ARG A 65 3.68 7.67 -4.09
N ALA A 66 4.51 6.67 -4.35
CA ALA A 66 5.38 6.65 -5.52
C ALA A 66 4.58 6.70 -6.84
N LEU A 67 3.45 5.99 -6.91
CA LEU A 67 2.54 6.06 -8.05
C LEU A 67 1.96 7.46 -8.24
N MET A 68 1.51 8.11 -7.17
CA MET A 68 0.97 9.48 -7.24
C MET A 68 2.03 10.49 -7.70
N GLU A 69 3.26 10.34 -7.20
CA GLU A 69 4.39 11.18 -7.61
C GLU A 69 4.73 11.00 -9.10
N ALA A 70 4.86 9.76 -9.57
CA ALA A 70 5.13 9.44 -10.98
C ALA A 70 4.02 9.95 -11.92
N ASN A 71 2.75 9.77 -11.53
CA ASN A 71 1.62 10.24 -12.32
C ASN A 71 1.58 11.78 -12.42
N ARG A 72 2.01 12.50 -11.37
CA ARG A 72 2.10 13.98 -11.38
C ARG A 72 3.19 14.47 -12.34
N GLU A 73 4.33 13.78 -12.39
CA GLU A 73 5.43 14.12 -13.31
C GLU A 73 4.99 13.93 -14.77
N GLU A 74 4.28 12.85 -15.07
CA GLU A 74 3.73 12.59 -16.41
C GLU A 74 2.75 13.69 -16.86
N GLU A 75 1.80 14.08 -16.01
CA GLU A 75 0.87 15.18 -16.29
C GLU A 75 1.59 16.53 -16.53
N SER A 76 2.68 16.79 -15.79
CA SER A 76 3.47 18.01 -15.96
C SER A 76 4.26 18.02 -17.27
N SER A 77 4.74 16.86 -17.73
CA SER A 77 5.49 16.74 -18.99
C SER A 77 4.63 16.95 -20.24
N LEU A 78 3.34 16.61 -20.17
CA LEU A 78 2.36 16.82 -21.25
C LEU A 78 1.88 18.28 -21.36
N SER A 79 2.23 19.14 -20.40
CA SER A 79 1.70 20.51 -20.29
C SER A 79 2.56 21.60 -20.94
N VAL A 80 3.63 21.26 -21.66
CA VAL A 80 4.47 22.24 -22.39
C VAL A 80 3.82 22.57 -23.74
N PRO A 81 3.26 23.79 -23.95
CA PRO A 81 2.82 24.20 -25.28
C PRO A 81 4.05 24.65 -26.08
N ASP A 82 4.12 24.21 -27.34
CA ASP A 82 5.08 24.66 -28.34
C ASP A 82 5.23 26.20 -28.36
N LYS A 83 6.27 26.71 -27.71
CA LYS A 83 6.75 28.08 -27.92
C LYS A 83 7.69 28.09 -29.12
N LYS A 84 7.15 28.09 -30.35
CA LYS A 84 7.83 28.74 -31.48
C LYS A 84 6.93 29.02 -32.67
N SER A 85 6.10 30.05 -32.56
CA SER A 85 5.65 30.80 -33.74
C SER A 85 6.55 32.02 -33.86
N GLU A 86 7.62 31.93 -34.67
CA GLU A 86 8.40 33.10 -35.09
C GLU A 86 7.51 34.03 -35.92
N PRO A 87 7.57 35.37 -35.72
CA PRO A 87 6.81 36.29 -36.54
C PRO A 87 7.47 36.39 -37.93
N LEU A 88 6.68 36.18 -38.98
CA LEU A 88 7.11 36.39 -40.37
C LEU A 88 7.57 37.85 -40.57
N PRO A 89 8.71 38.10 -41.23
CA PRO A 89 9.15 39.45 -41.53
C PRO A 89 8.33 40.05 -42.67
N SER A 90 7.81 41.26 -42.37
CA SER A 90 7.29 42.37 -43.20
C SER A 90 6.52 42.06 -44.49
#